data_AF-A0A7C3QMF5-F1
#
_entry.id   AF-A0A7C3QMF5-F1
#
_cell.length_a   1.000
_cell.length_b   1.000
_cell.length_c   1.000
_cell.angle_alpha   90.00
_cell.angle_beta   90.00
_cell.angle_gamma   90.00
#
_symmetry.space_group_name_H-M   'P 1'
#
loop_
_entity.id
_entity.type
_entity.pdbx_description
1 polymer ?
#
loop_
_entity_poly.entity_id
_entity_poly.type
_entity_poly.pdbx_seq_one_letter_code
_entity_poly.pdbx_strand_id
1 'polypeptide(L)'
;MFKHLVSSVVGVAALALAGSASAATYISKLEYREAAGVATVPAYGTVKLEDGLDGGTRVRVTVEFTDPDTLFVETGSKYPFTFKLLDSPNSTVSVVSGVGPDWQALNEGLYKVAAFTSNTNNDNDGTKFNRAIVCCAGNGASNGVLAPMVFDVVNASGITFAGVGAQVDQNGRLVGLGTGNRFTSTSRGWWFTADIWDPNAGTNGATFAVGAKDAFVVNTPVPEPTTWALMIAGFGGAGAVLRRQRRAAMA
;
A
#
# COMPACT_ATOMS: atom_id res chain seq x y z
N MET A 1 69.36 -19.14 17.49
CA MET A 1 68.34 -18.33 18.19
C MET A 1 67.57 -17.53 17.15
N PHE A 2 66.58 -18.14 16.51
CA PHE A 2 65.76 -17.51 15.46
C PHE A 2 64.45 -17.02 16.08
N LYS A 3 64.25 -15.69 16.06
CA LYS A 3 63.03 -15.01 16.49
C LYS A 3 62.00 -15.13 15.35
N HIS A 4 60.96 -15.93 15.54
CA HIS A 4 59.81 -15.98 14.62
C HIS A 4 58.88 -14.79 14.89
N LEU A 5 58.90 -13.81 13.99
CA LEU A 5 57.86 -12.80 13.83
C LEU A 5 56.71 -13.45 13.03
N VAL A 6 55.57 -13.69 13.67
CA VAL A 6 54.33 -14.05 12.97
C VAL A 6 53.49 -12.78 12.85
N SER A 7 53.55 -12.14 11.69
CA SER A 7 52.62 -11.07 11.31
C SER A 7 51.28 -11.68 10.96
N SER A 8 50.33 -11.60 11.88
CA SER A 8 48.92 -11.93 11.63
C SER A 8 48.27 -10.81 10.80
N VAL A 9 48.03 -11.10 9.52
CA VAL A 9 47.22 -10.28 8.62
C VAL A 9 45.76 -10.43 9.02
N VAL A 10 45.18 -9.40 9.63
CA VAL A 10 43.73 -9.31 9.85
C VAL A 10 43.12 -8.76 8.57
N GLY A 11 42.63 -9.66 7.70
CA GLY A 11 41.81 -9.30 6.55
C GLY A 11 40.42 -8.88 7.02
N VAL A 12 40.15 -7.58 7.06
CA VAL A 12 38.79 -7.07 7.27
C VAL A 12 38.03 -7.22 5.96
N ALA A 13 37.30 -8.34 5.82
CA ALA A 13 36.33 -8.50 4.75
C ALA A 13 35.16 -7.54 5.03
N ALA A 14 35.14 -6.41 4.32
CA ALA A 14 33.98 -5.54 4.29
C ALA A 14 32.84 -6.25 3.54
N LEU A 15 32.03 -7.04 4.24
CA LEU A 15 30.74 -7.48 3.72
C LEU A 15 29.89 -6.22 3.52
N ALA A 16 29.67 -5.85 2.25
CA ALA A 16 28.62 -4.92 1.89
C ALA A 16 27.28 -5.59 2.26
N LEU A 17 26.76 -5.26 3.44
CA LEU A 17 25.41 -5.62 3.84
C LEU A 17 24.47 -4.84 2.92
N ALA A 18 23.98 -5.49 1.86
CA ALA A 18 22.88 -4.96 1.09
C ALA A 18 21.71 -4.78 2.06
N GLY A 19 21.40 -3.51 2.38
CA GLY A 19 20.25 -3.19 3.22
C GLY A 19 19.02 -3.81 2.59
N SER A 20 18.36 -4.72 3.31
CA SER A 20 17.07 -5.24 2.92
C SER A 20 16.12 -4.05 2.80
N ALA A 21 15.64 -3.77 1.59
CA ALA A 21 14.66 -2.73 1.36
C ALA A 21 13.44 -3.01 2.25
N SER A 22 13.21 -2.17 3.25
CA SER A 22 12.04 -2.30 4.11
C SER A 22 10.81 -2.03 3.27
N ALA A 23 9.85 -2.95 3.27
CA ALA A 23 8.54 -2.72 2.69
C ALA A 23 7.87 -1.56 3.43
N ALA A 24 7.46 -0.51 2.72
CA ALA A 24 6.72 0.60 3.29
C ALA A 24 5.22 0.28 3.23
N THR A 25 4.47 0.61 4.27
CA THR A 25 3.01 0.48 4.24
C THR A 25 2.39 1.87 4.15
N TYR A 26 1.54 2.11 3.15
CA TYR A 26 0.74 3.32 3.05
C TYR A 26 -0.73 3.02 3.33
N ILE A 27 -1.43 3.94 3.99
CA ILE A 27 -2.87 3.88 4.22
C ILE A 27 -3.53 5.12 3.64
N SER A 28 -4.54 4.90 2.81
CA SER A 28 -5.41 5.93 2.26
C SER A 28 -6.84 5.71 2.75
N LYS A 29 -7.54 6.75 3.21
CA LYS A 29 -8.89 6.63 3.77
C LYS A 29 -9.95 6.97 2.73
N LEU A 30 -10.94 6.10 2.56
CA LEU A 30 -12.12 6.35 1.72
C LEU A 30 -13.12 7.22 2.49
N GLU A 31 -12.81 8.51 2.61
CA GLU A 31 -13.56 9.44 3.49
C GLU A 31 -14.46 10.42 2.74
N TYR A 32 -14.33 10.53 1.42
CA TYR A 32 -15.15 11.47 0.64
C TYR A 32 -16.29 10.77 -0.07
N ARG A 33 -17.51 11.32 0.01
CA ARG A 33 -18.71 10.83 -0.69
C ARG A 33 -19.11 11.72 -1.87
N GLU A 34 -19.49 11.09 -2.98
CA GLU A 34 -19.84 11.69 -4.30
C GLU A 34 -20.77 12.91 -4.24
N ALA A 35 -21.76 12.95 -3.33
CA ALA A 35 -22.73 14.05 -3.25
C ALA A 35 -22.41 15.13 -2.20
N ALA A 36 -21.50 14.85 -1.26
CA ALA A 36 -21.24 15.75 -0.15
C ALA A 36 -19.95 16.56 -0.36
N GLY A 37 -18.92 15.98 -0.99
CA GLY A 37 -17.58 16.57 -1.02
C GLY A 37 -16.94 16.75 0.37
N VAL A 38 -17.65 16.34 1.43
CA VAL A 38 -17.25 16.42 2.83
C VAL A 38 -16.57 15.10 3.20
N ALA A 39 -15.44 15.21 3.90
CA ALA A 39 -14.80 14.08 4.56
C ALA A 39 -15.70 13.62 5.72
N THR A 40 -16.12 12.36 5.71
CA THR A 40 -16.91 11.77 6.79
C THR A 40 -16.00 11.17 7.84
N VAL A 41 -16.36 11.35 9.11
CA VAL A 41 -15.71 10.69 10.25
C VAL A 41 -16.77 9.83 10.95
N PRO A 42 -16.59 8.50 11.05
CA PRO A 42 -15.46 7.72 10.53
C PRO A 42 -15.44 7.62 8.99
N ALA A 43 -14.28 7.25 8.43
CA ALA A 43 -14.15 6.97 6.99
C ALA A 43 -14.94 5.71 6.61
N TYR A 44 -15.42 5.61 5.38
CA TYR A 44 -16.16 4.43 4.89
C TYR A 44 -15.26 3.19 4.79
N GLY A 45 -13.97 3.38 4.61
CA GLY A 45 -13.00 2.29 4.54
C GLY A 45 -11.56 2.78 4.41
N THR A 46 -10.66 1.83 4.18
CA THR A 46 -9.24 2.07 3.99
C THR A 46 -8.69 1.28 2.81
N VAL A 47 -7.76 1.91 2.09
CA VAL A 47 -6.89 1.26 1.10
C VAL A 47 -5.50 1.18 1.71
N LYS A 48 -5.05 -0.04 2.02
CA LYS A 48 -3.70 -0.33 2.50
C LYS A 48 -2.82 -0.76 1.32
N LEU A 49 -1.64 -0.15 1.19
CA LEU A 49 -0.66 -0.48 0.17
C LEU A 49 0.63 -0.98 0.82
N GLU A 50 1.00 -2.21 0.55
CA GLU A 50 2.28 -2.80 0.95
C GLU A 50 3.25 -2.68 -0.21
N ASP A 51 4.15 -1.71 -0.09
CA ASP A 51 5.13 -1.31 -1.10
C ASP A 51 6.46 -2.04 -0.88
N GLY A 52 7.28 -2.18 -1.92
CA GLY A 52 8.60 -2.79 -1.83
C GLY A 52 8.62 -4.32 -1.82
N LEU A 53 7.49 -4.99 -2.07
CA LEU A 53 7.43 -6.45 -2.14
C LEU A 53 8.27 -6.98 -3.32
N ASP A 54 8.83 -8.18 -3.16
CA ASP A 54 9.66 -8.88 -4.16
C ASP A 54 10.77 -7.99 -4.76
N GLY A 55 11.49 -7.28 -3.88
CA GLY A 55 12.57 -6.38 -4.30
C GLY A 55 12.08 -5.11 -4.99
N GLY A 56 10.85 -4.67 -4.70
CA GLY A 56 10.26 -3.47 -5.28
C GLY A 56 9.63 -3.66 -6.66
N THR A 57 9.30 -4.90 -7.03
CA THR A 57 8.60 -5.22 -8.30
C THR A 57 7.09 -5.40 -8.12
N ARG A 58 6.60 -5.30 -6.87
CA ARG A 58 5.22 -5.56 -6.53
C ARG A 58 4.72 -4.62 -5.42
N VAL A 59 3.50 -4.11 -5.60
CA VAL A 59 2.72 -3.42 -4.57
C VAL A 59 1.44 -4.22 -4.34
N ARG A 60 1.20 -4.61 -3.09
CA ARG A 60 -0.08 -5.24 -2.72
C ARG A 60 -1.06 -4.20 -2.23
N VAL A 61 -2.27 -4.25 -2.76
CA VAL A 61 -3.37 -3.36 -2.38
C VAL A 61 -4.44 -4.18 -1.68
N THR A 62 -4.82 -3.75 -0.47
CA THR A 62 -5.93 -4.32 0.31
C THR A 62 -6.96 -3.23 0.58
N VAL A 63 -8.20 -3.47 0.22
CA VAL A 63 -9.32 -2.54 0.45
C VAL A 63 -10.29 -3.15 1.43
N GLU A 64 -10.54 -2.44 2.53
CA GLU A 64 -11.41 -2.85 3.62
C GLU A 64 -12.42 -1.73 3.95
N PHE A 65 -13.63 -2.11 4.36
CA PHE A 65 -14.63 -1.16 4.83
C PHE A 65 -14.70 -1.14 6.35
N THR A 66 -15.01 0.03 6.89
CA THR A 66 -15.14 0.23 8.34
C THR A 66 -16.37 -0.50 8.87
N ASP A 67 -17.46 -0.48 8.09
CA ASP A 67 -18.65 -1.26 8.35
C ASP A 67 -18.54 -2.62 7.63
N PRO A 68 -18.60 -3.75 8.35
CA PRO A 68 -18.46 -5.08 7.76
C PRO A 68 -19.60 -5.44 6.79
N ASP A 69 -20.75 -4.77 6.86
CA ASP A 69 -21.89 -5.01 5.97
C ASP A 69 -21.88 -4.10 4.73
N THR A 70 -20.88 -3.20 4.61
CA THR A 70 -20.67 -2.43 3.37
C THR A 70 -20.15 -3.34 2.27
N LEU A 71 -20.72 -3.17 1.08
CA LEU A 71 -20.44 -3.99 -0.09
C LEU A 71 -19.82 -3.16 -1.19
N PHE A 72 -18.87 -3.75 -1.93
CA PHE A 72 -18.53 -3.30 -3.26
C PHE A 72 -19.69 -3.59 -4.22
N VAL A 73 -20.04 -2.63 -5.05
CA VAL A 73 -21.12 -2.78 -6.04
C VAL A 73 -20.67 -2.31 -7.41
N GLU A 74 -21.34 -2.81 -8.43
CA GLU A 74 -21.21 -2.34 -9.80
C GLU A 74 -22.56 -1.74 -10.21
N THR A 75 -22.83 -0.50 -9.80
CA THR A 75 -24.09 0.18 -10.17
C THR A 75 -23.92 1.13 -11.34
N GLY A 76 -24.71 0.90 -12.39
CA GLY A 76 -24.62 1.72 -13.60
C GLY A 76 -23.23 1.60 -14.23
N SER A 77 -22.79 2.62 -14.97
CA SER A 77 -21.47 2.63 -15.62
C SER A 77 -20.32 2.97 -14.67
N LYS A 78 -20.39 2.52 -13.41
CA LYS A 78 -19.38 2.69 -12.37
C LYS A 78 -18.63 1.37 -12.16
N TYR A 79 -17.46 1.46 -11.55
CA TYR A 79 -16.61 0.31 -11.27
C TYR A 79 -16.46 0.14 -9.76
N PRO A 80 -16.47 -1.10 -9.24
CA PRO A 80 -16.29 -1.38 -7.82
C PRO A 80 -15.06 -0.70 -7.22
N PHE A 81 -13.95 -0.67 -7.96
CA PHE A 81 -12.74 0.03 -7.54
C PHE A 81 -11.95 0.56 -8.73
N THR A 82 -11.43 1.78 -8.62
CA THR A 82 -10.56 2.37 -9.66
C THR A 82 -9.35 3.09 -9.07
N PHE A 83 -8.26 3.10 -9.84
CA PHE A 83 -6.99 3.69 -9.45
C PHE A 83 -6.19 4.09 -10.70
N LYS A 84 -5.11 4.85 -10.50
CA LYS A 84 -4.28 5.33 -11.61
C LYS A 84 -2.81 4.98 -11.42
N LEU A 85 -2.20 4.47 -12.49
CA LEU A 85 -0.77 4.17 -12.59
C LEU A 85 -0.11 5.13 -13.57
N LEU A 86 1.13 5.54 -13.31
CA LEU A 86 1.88 6.41 -14.23
C LEU A 86 2.42 5.64 -15.45
N ASP A 87 2.99 4.45 -15.24
CA ASP A 87 3.48 3.58 -16.32
C ASP A 87 2.59 2.33 -16.40
N SER A 88 1.41 2.53 -16.97
CA SER A 88 0.42 1.49 -17.12
C SER A 88 0.79 0.43 -18.19
N PRO A 89 1.40 0.74 -19.35
CA PRO A 89 1.64 -0.30 -20.37
C PRO A 89 2.54 -1.46 -19.91
N ASN A 90 3.46 -1.22 -18.98
CA ASN A 90 4.38 -2.24 -18.46
C ASN A 90 3.95 -2.83 -17.10
N SER A 91 2.82 -2.38 -16.55
CA SER A 91 2.32 -2.82 -15.25
C SER A 91 1.18 -3.80 -15.41
N THR A 92 1.37 -5.01 -14.87
CA THR A 92 0.35 -6.06 -14.80
C THR A 92 -0.39 -5.95 -13.48
N VAL A 93 -1.72 -6.00 -13.52
CA VAL A 93 -2.57 -6.06 -12.32
C VAL A 93 -3.09 -7.48 -12.20
N SER A 94 -2.79 -8.15 -11.11
CA SER A 94 -3.22 -9.53 -10.85
C SER A 94 -4.01 -9.57 -9.54
N VAL A 95 -5.24 -10.06 -9.60
CA VAL A 95 -6.04 -10.28 -8.38
C VAL A 95 -5.50 -11.51 -7.67
N VAL A 96 -5.09 -11.35 -6.41
CA VAL A 96 -4.35 -12.38 -5.65
C VAL A 96 -5.31 -13.33 -4.96
N SER A 97 -6.43 -12.80 -4.49
CA SER A 97 -7.59 -13.51 -3.94
C SER A 97 -8.50 -12.48 -3.27
N GLY A 98 -9.78 -12.49 -3.58
CA GLY A 98 -10.80 -11.78 -2.81
C GLY A 98 -11.66 -12.76 -2.04
N VAL A 99 -12.21 -12.35 -0.91
CA VAL A 99 -13.33 -13.05 -0.27
C VAL A 99 -14.58 -12.70 -1.09
N GLY A 100 -14.77 -13.32 -2.25
CA GLY A 100 -15.87 -12.96 -3.16
C GLY A 100 -15.72 -13.53 -4.57
N PRO A 101 -16.70 -13.29 -5.46
CA PRO A 101 -16.74 -13.87 -6.80
C PRO A 101 -15.59 -13.35 -7.67
N ASP A 102 -15.38 -13.99 -8.83
CA ASP A 102 -14.29 -13.75 -9.78
C ASP A 102 -13.99 -12.25 -10.03
N TRP A 103 -13.15 -11.68 -9.19
CA TRP A 103 -12.61 -10.34 -9.35
C TRP A 103 -11.70 -10.32 -10.57
N GLN A 104 -11.90 -9.34 -11.45
CA GLN A 104 -11.11 -9.20 -12.66
C GLN A 104 -10.50 -7.81 -12.72
N ALA A 105 -9.20 -7.76 -12.95
CA ALA A 105 -8.55 -6.53 -13.33
C ALA A 105 -8.88 -6.25 -14.80
N LEU A 106 -9.42 -5.07 -15.07
CA LEU A 106 -9.58 -4.63 -16.44
C LEU A 106 -8.21 -4.19 -17.00
N ASN A 107 -8.10 -4.28 -18.32
CA ASN A 107 -6.95 -3.78 -19.06
C ASN A 107 -6.76 -2.26 -18.85
N GLU A 108 -5.75 -1.69 -19.52
CA GLU A 108 -5.65 -0.24 -19.59
C GLU A 108 -6.85 0.38 -20.31
N GLY A 109 -7.40 1.42 -19.71
CA GLY A 109 -8.55 2.11 -20.24
C GLY A 109 -8.75 3.45 -19.57
N LEU A 110 -9.91 4.07 -19.81
CA LEU A 110 -10.32 5.30 -19.13
C LEU A 110 -11.57 5.01 -18.32
N TYR A 111 -11.39 4.80 -17.03
CA TYR A 111 -12.44 4.39 -16.11
C TYR A 111 -13.01 5.60 -15.37
N LYS A 112 -14.33 5.68 -15.38
CA LYS A 112 -15.10 6.75 -14.73
C LYS A 112 -15.65 6.25 -13.42
N VAL A 113 -15.59 7.11 -12.41
CA VAL A 113 -16.39 6.96 -11.20
C VAL A 113 -17.10 8.28 -10.98
N ALA A 114 -18.42 8.23 -10.97
CA ALA A 114 -19.24 9.43 -10.91
C ALA A 114 -18.87 10.30 -9.68
N ALA A 115 -18.98 11.62 -9.87
CA ALA A 115 -18.52 12.73 -9.01
C ALA A 115 -17.02 12.89 -8.72
N PHE A 116 -16.19 11.86 -8.85
CA PHE A 116 -14.74 12.01 -8.68
C PHE A 116 -14.02 12.33 -9.99
N THR A 117 -14.51 11.82 -11.11
CA THR A 117 -13.99 12.09 -12.46
C THR A 117 -14.88 13.08 -13.22
N SER A 118 -14.37 13.75 -14.27
CA SER A 118 -15.24 14.54 -15.16
C SER A 118 -16.22 13.63 -15.93
N ASN A 119 -17.41 14.14 -16.28
CA ASN A 119 -18.39 13.38 -17.05
C ASN A 119 -18.00 13.25 -18.54
N THR A 120 -16.97 13.94 -19.00
CA THR A 120 -16.56 13.93 -20.41
C THR A 120 -15.94 12.58 -20.79
N ASN A 121 -16.10 12.16 -22.04
CA ASN A 121 -15.46 10.93 -22.55
C ASN A 121 -13.95 11.10 -22.80
N ASN A 122 -13.40 12.31 -22.63
CA ASN A 122 -12.00 12.60 -22.84
C ASN A 122 -11.25 12.69 -21.49
N ASP A 123 -10.06 12.10 -21.38
CA ASP A 123 -9.16 12.28 -20.21
C ASP A 123 -8.19 13.46 -20.39
N ASN A 124 -8.54 14.43 -21.24
CA ASN A 124 -7.68 15.59 -21.48
C ASN A 124 -7.37 16.36 -20.20
N ASP A 125 -8.22 16.20 -19.17
CA ASP A 125 -8.09 16.88 -17.89
C ASP A 125 -7.39 16.03 -16.82
N GLY A 126 -6.95 14.80 -17.14
CA GLY A 126 -6.30 13.87 -16.20
C GLY A 126 -7.18 13.45 -15.02
N THR A 127 -8.49 13.64 -15.14
CA THR A 127 -9.46 13.37 -14.07
C THR A 127 -9.85 11.91 -13.96
N LYS A 128 -9.51 11.08 -14.95
CA LYS A 128 -9.90 9.67 -14.97
C LYS A 128 -8.82 8.75 -14.44
N PHE A 129 -9.29 7.58 -14.02
CA PHE A 129 -8.47 6.45 -13.62
C PHE A 129 -8.14 5.61 -14.86
N ASN A 130 -6.93 5.03 -14.90
CA ASN A 130 -6.50 4.19 -16.03
C ASN A 130 -6.49 2.68 -15.72
N ARG A 131 -6.94 2.34 -14.51
CA ARG A 131 -7.17 0.96 -14.05
C ARG A 131 -8.48 0.87 -13.28
N ALA A 132 -9.12 -0.28 -13.40
CA ALA A 132 -10.32 -0.64 -12.67
C ALA A 132 -10.28 -2.13 -12.30
N ILE A 133 -10.86 -2.44 -11.16
CA ILE A 133 -11.21 -3.81 -10.77
C ILE A 133 -12.73 -3.93 -10.88
N VAL A 134 -13.18 -4.99 -11.54
CA VAL A 134 -14.60 -5.34 -11.65
C VAL A 134 -14.88 -6.64 -10.92
N CYS A 135 -16.12 -6.79 -10.50
CA CYS A 135 -16.69 -8.05 -10.03
C CYS A 135 -18.16 -8.09 -10.43
N CYS A 136 -18.69 -9.29 -10.61
CA CYS A 136 -20.12 -9.56 -10.53
C CYS A 136 -20.99 -8.57 -11.33
N ALA A 137 -20.94 -8.69 -12.66
CA ALA A 137 -21.70 -7.84 -13.56
C ALA A 137 -23.18 -7.76 -13.13
N GLY A 138 -23.68 -6.53 -12.95
CA GLY A 138 -25.09 -6.26 -12.64
C GLY A 138 -25.45 -6.25 -11.14
N ASN A 139 -24.47 -6.34 -10.24
CA ASN A 139 -24.73 -6.28 -8.81
C ASN A 139 -24.90 -4.84 -8.32
N GLY A 140 -26.15 -4.43 -8.14
CA GLY A 140 -26.52 -3.18 -7.46
C GLY A 140 -27.17 -3.38 -6.10
N ALA A 141 -27.16 -2.31 -5.30
CA ALA A 141 -27.71 -2.29 -3.95
C ALA A 141 -27.12 -3.40 -3.05
N SER A 142 -27.96 -4.13 -2.31
CA SER A 142 -27.54 -5.18 -1.37
C SER A 142 -26.96 -6.44 -2.01
N ASN A 143 -26.83 -6.49 -3.35
CA ASN A 143 -26.27 -7.64 -4.07
C ASN A 143 -24.75 -7.54 -4.27
N GLY A 144 -24.08 -6.59 -3.61
CA GLY A 144 -22.65 -6.39 -3.75
C GLY A 144 -21.78 -7.51 -3.18
N VAL A 145 -20.47 -7.29 -3.21
CA VAL A 145 -19.44 -8.20 -2.70
C VAL A 145 -18.82 -7.63 -1.45
N LEU A 146 -18.62 -8.46 -0.42
CA LEU A 146 -17.97 -8.05 0.82
C LEU A 146 -16.48 -7.74 0.62
N ALA A 147 -15.96 -6.87 1.46
CA ALA A 147 -14.52 -6.71 1.68
C ALA A 147 -13.94 -7.94 2.45
N PRO A 148 -12.62 -8.19 2.41
CA PRO A 148 -11.58 -7.43 1.71
C PRO A 148 -11.48 -7.75 0.22
N MET A 149 -11.11 -6.73 -0.55
CA MET A 149 -10.61 -6.89 -1.92
C MET A 149 -9.08 -6.77 -1.90
N VAL A 150 -8.37 -7.81 -2.38
CA VAL A 150 -6.90 -7.85 -2.41
C VAL A 150 -6.37 -8.13 -3.81
N PHE A 151 -5.49 -7.27 -4.30
CA PHE A 151 -4.82 -7.44 -5.59
C PHE A 151 -3.38 -6.96 -5.54
N ASP A 152 -2.55 -7.51 -6.41
CA ASP A 152 -1.16 -7.11 -6.61
C ASP A 152 -1.05 -6.30 -7.90
N VAL A 153 -0.27 -5.22 -7.85
CA VAL A 153 0.23 -4.53 -9.03
C VAL A 153 1.70 -4.88 -9.18
N VAL A 154 2.05 -5.46 -10.32
CA VAL A 154 3.38 -5.99 -10.60
C VAL A 154 3.98 -5.28 -11.81
N ASN A 155 5.24 -4.90 -11.70
CA ASN A 155 6.02 -4.37 -12.82
C ASN A 155 7.45 -4.91 -12.71
N ALA A 156 7.91 -5.61 -13.75
CA ALA A 156 9.23 -6.23 -13.76
C ALA A 156 10.39 -5.22 -13.70
N SER A 157 10.17 -3.98 -14.16
CA SER A 157 11.13 -2.87 -14.05
C SER A 157 11.08 -2.15 -12.70
N GLY A 158 10.27 -2.66 -11.76
CA GLY A 158 10.02 -2.05 -10.46
C GLY A 158 8.72 -1.26 -10.46
N ILE A 159 8.03 -1.24 -9.32
CA ILE A 159 6.87 -0.39 -9.05
C ILE A 159 6.80 -0.09 -7.56
N THR A 160 6.44 1.16 -7.25
CA THR A 160 6.19 1.61 -5.88
C THR A 160 4.84 2.31 -5.78
N PHE A 161 4.33 2.57 -4.58
CA PHE A 161 3.13 3.39 -4.46
C PHE A 161 3.43 4.84 -4.84
N ALA A 162 4.42 5.45 -4.19
CA ALA A 162 4.66 6.89 -4.26
C ALA A 162 5.86 7.30 -5.13
N GLY A 163 6.64 6.36 -5.66
CA GLY A 163 7.89 6.61 -6.38
C GLY A 163 9.13 6.52 -5.49
N VAL A 164 10.28 6.27 -6.11
CA VAL A 164 11.58 6.25 -5.42
C VAL A 164 11.94 7.68 -4.97
N GLY A 165 12.22 7.85 -3.68
CA GLY A 165 12.49 9.15 -3.09
C GLY A 165 11.22 9.98 -2.81
N ALA A 166 10.06 9.34 -2.70
CA ALA A 166 8.85 9.98 -2.19
C ALA A 166 9.09 10.66 -0.83
N GLN A 167 8.45 11.80 -0.62
CA GLN A 167 8.61 12.64 0.56
C GLN A 167 7.39 12.50 1.45
N VAL A 168 7.61 12.18 2.72
CA VAL A 168 6.59 12.13 3.77
C VAL A 168 6.87 13.18 4.82
N ASP A 169 5.83 13.82 5.35
CA ASP A 169 5.97 14.76 6.46
C ASP A 169 6.17 14.04 7.80
N GLN A 170 6.29 14.82 8.89
CA GLN A 170 6.49 14.29 10.24
C GLN A 170 5.30 13.47 10.76
N ASN A 171 4.10 13.66 10.18
CA ASN A 171 2.90 12.89 10.52
C ASN A 171 2.73 11.66 9.60
N GLY A 172 3.72 11.40 8.74
CA GLY A 172 3.69 10.32 7.77
C GLY A 172 2.85 10.62 6.53
N ARG A 173 2.30 11.83 6.35
CA ARG A 173 1.51 12.16 5.16
C ARG A 173 2.44 12.25 3.95
N LEU A 174 2.04 11.65 2.83
CA LEU A 174 2.72 11.81 1.55
C LEU A 174 2.55 13.24 1.04
N VAL A 175 3.66 13.98 0.93
CA VAL A 175 3.68 15.40 0.51
C VAL A 175 4.42 15.62 -0.80
N GLY A 176 5.18 14.64 -1.28
CA GLY A 176 5.86 14.71 -2.57
C GLY A 176 6.04 13.33 -3.18
N LEU A 177 5.86 13.24 -4.49
CA LEU A 177 6.06 12.00 -5.24
C LEU A 177 7.52 11.84 -5.64
N GLY A 178 7.97 10.59 -5.64
CA GLY A 178 9.28 10.21 -6.14
C GLY A 178 9.31 10.02 -7.66
N THR A 179 10.38 9.39 -8.13
CA THR A 179 10.57 9.04 -9.54
C THR A 179 10.20 7.58 -9.83
N GLY A 180 10.25 7.17 -11.10
CA GLY A 180 10.00 5.79 -11.52
C GLY A 180 8.51 5.41 -11.59
N ASN A 181 8.28 4.13 -11.82
CA ASN A 181 6.96 3.53 -11.98
C ASN A 181 6.21 3.53 -10.65
N ARG A 182 5.00 4.09 -10.66
CA ARG A 182 4.23 4.33 -9.45
C ARG A 182 2.74 4.51 -9.70
N PHE A 183 1.98 4.56 -8.61
CA PHE A 183 0.63 5.08 -8.62
C PHE A 183 0.67 6.61 -8.77
N THR A 184 -0.40 7.19 -9.30
CA THR A 184 -0.55 8.64 -9.37
C THR A 184 -1.96 9.03 -9.00
N SER A 185 -2.14 10.23 -8.45
CA SER A 185 -3.48 10.79 -8.29
C SER A 185 -4.02 11.27 -9.64
N THR A 186 -5.34 11.43 -9.72
CA THR A 186 -5.97 12.27 -10.74
C THR A 186 -5.56 13.74 -10.57
N SER A 187 -5.85 14.58 -11.55
CA SER A 187 -5.65 16.04 -11.47
C SER A 187 -6.44 16.70 -10.33
N ARG A 188 -7.46 16.03 -9.80
CA ARG A 188 -8.25 16.48 -8.63
C ARG A 188 -7.74 15.92 -7.30
N GLY A 189 -6.61 15.21 -7.32
CA GLY A 189 -5.95 14.64 -6.14
C GLY A 189 -6.51 13.31 -5.66
N TRP A 190 -7.37 12.63 -6.44
CA TRP A 190 -7.92 11.32 -6.05
C TRP A 190 -6.96 10.20 -6.40
N TRP A 191 -6.62 9.37 -5.41
CA TRP A 191 -5.78 8.18 -5.60
C TRP A 191 -6.60 6.94 -5.92
N PHE A 192 -7.70 6.78 -5.17
CA PHE A 192 -8.57 5.63 -5.21
C PHE A 192 -10.01 6.07 -5.12
N THR A 193 -10.88 5.31 -5.76
CA THR A 193 -12.33 5.40 -5.54
C THR A 193 -12.94 4.01 -5.55
N ALA A 194 -14.06 3.87 -4.84
CA ALA A 194 -14.87 2.67 -4.82
C ALA A 194 -16.35 3.03 -5.01
N ASP A 195 -17.10 2.19 -5.71
CA ASP A 195 -18.56 2.24 -5.72
C ASP A 195 -19.08 1.25 -4.69
N ILE A 196 -19.83 1.75 -3.70
CA ILE A 196 -20.22 0.97 -2.53
C ILE A 196 -21.72 1.03 -2.28
N TRP A 197 -22.25 -0.04 -1.70
CA TRP A 197 -23.54 0.00 -1.01
C TRP A 197 -23.29 -0.14 0.49
N ASP A 198 -23.84 0.81 1.24
CA ASP A 198 -23.74 0.85 2.70
C ASP A 198 -25.16 0.79 3.27
N PRO A 199 -25.51 -0.24 4.08
CA PRO A 199 -26.83 -0.38 4.67
C PRO A 199 -27.19 0.77 5.62
N ASN A 200 -26.19 1.46 6.18
CA ASN A 200 -26.34 2.52 7.18
C ASN A 200 -26.35 3.93 6.57
N ALA A 201 -26.19 4.06 5.25
CA ALA A 201 -26.14 5.37 4.57
C ALA A 201 -27.50 6.06 4.36
N GLY A 202 -28.57 5.63 5.06
CA GLY A 202 -29.92 6.18 5.00
C GLY A 202 -31.00 5.16 5.37
N THR A 203 -32.27 5.45 5.04
CA THR A 203 -33.42 4.64 5.50
C THR A 203 -33.53 3.24 4.86
N ASN A 204 -32.75 2.90 3.83
CA ASN A 204 -32.77 1.59 3.16
C ASN A 204 -31.40 1.20 2.58
N GLY A 205 -30.32 1.71 3.18
CA GLY A 205 -29.01 1.74 2.54
C GLY A 205 -28.99 2.58 1.26
N ALA A 206 -27.80 2.87 0.75
CA ALA A 206 -27.64 3.61 -0.49
C ALA A 206 -26.40 3.17 -1.23
N THR A 207 -26.47 3.22 -2.57
CA THR A 207 -25.27 3.10 -3.39
C THR A 207 -24.69 4.49 -3.69
N PHE A 208 -23.39 4.64 -3.51
CA PHE A 208 -22.67 5.88 -3.81
C PHE A 208 -21.18 5.60 -3.99
N ALA A 209 -20.50 6.49 -4.69
CA ALA A 209 -19.06 6.42 -4.77
C ALA A 209 -18.39 7.05 -3.54
N VAL A 210 -17.30 6.43 -3.10
CA VAL A 210 -16.37 6.97 -2.10
C VAL A 210 -14.97 7.14 -2.69
N GLY A 211 -14.19 8.09 -2.16
CA GLY A 211 -12.87 8.42 -2.69
C GLY A 211 -11.85 8.74 -1.61
N ALA A 212 -10.58 8.57 -1.95
CA ALA A 212 -9.45 8.87 -1.09
C ALA A 212 -8.46 9.85 -1.75
N LYS A 213 -8.05 10.89 -1.01
CA LYS A 213 -7.12 11.94 -1.48
C LYS A 213 -5.74 11.90 -0.85
N ASP A 214 -5.64 11.36 0.35
CA ASP A 214 -4.40 11.37 1.11
C ASP A 214 -3.86 9.95 1.27
N ALA A 215 -2.55 9.84 1.47
CA ALA A 215 -1.89 8.60 1.83
C ALA A 215 -0.91 8.87 2.97
N PHE A 216 -0.93 8.00 3.98
CA PHE A 216 -0.10 8.09 5.16
C PHE A 216 0.79 6.87 5.24
N VAL A 217 2.11 7.06 5.31
CA VAL A 217 3.02 5.96 5.62
C VAL A 217 2.83 5.56 7.07
N VAL A 218 2.49 4.29 7.28
CA VAL A 218 2.51 3.68 8.60
C VAL A 218 3.88 3.04 8.75
N ASN A 219 4.84 3.87 9.16
CA ASN A 219 6.08 3.36 9.68
C ASN A 219 5.75 2.75 11.04
N THR A 220 5.47 1.45 11.09
CA THR A 220 5.72 0.72 12.33
C THR A 220 7.25 0.61 12.41
N PRO A 221 7.95 1.33 13.31
CA PRO A 221 9.38 1.13 13.48
C PRO A 221 9.58 -0.28 14.04
N VAL A 222 9.62 -1.26 13.16
CA VAL A 222 10.09 -2.60 13.50
C VAL A 222 11.61 -2.47 13.53
N PRO A 223 12.27 -2.70 14.67
CA PRO A 223 13.72 -2.68 14.72
C PRO A 223 14.23 -3.62 13.63
N GLU A 224 15.11 -3.13 12.76
CA GLU A 224 15.63 -3.95 11.68
C GLU A 224 16.28 -5.22 12.25
N PRO A 225 16.33 -6.35 11.52
CA PRO A 225 16.99 -7.58 11.98
C PRO A 225 18.41 -7.33 12.52
N THR A 226 19.14 -6.37 11.94
CA THR A 226 20.46 -5.92 12.41
C THR A 226 20.39 -5.26 13.79
N THR A 227 19.34 -4.49 14.07
CA THR A 227 19.08 -3.91 15.40
C THR A 227 18.84 -5.01 16.43
N TRP A 228 18.04 -6.03 16.08
CA TRP A 228 17.86 -7.21 16.94
C TRP A 228 19.18 -7.96 17.15
N ALA A 229 19.95 -8.18 16.10
CA ALA A 229 21.25 -8.85 16.20
C ALA A 229 22.22 -8.05 17.09
N LEU A 230 22.28 -6.72 16.96
CA LEU A 230 23.10 -5.86 17.80
C LEU A 230 22.62 -5.84 19.25
N MET A 231 21.30 -5.84 19.50
CA MET A 231 20.75 -5.97 20.85
C MET A 231 21.12 -7.33 21.45
N ILE A 232 20.95 -8.43 20.71
CA ILE A 232 21.32 -9.78 21.17
C ILE A 232 22.83 -9.87 21.43
N ALA A 233 23.65 -9.34 20.53
CA ALA A 233 25.11 -9.32 20.71
C ALA A 233 25.52 -8.45 21.92
N GLY A 234 24.87 -7.29 22.09
CA GLY A 234 25.10 -6.39 23.23
C GLY A 234 24.72 -7.01 24.56
N PHE A 235 23.48 -7.51 24.69
CA PHE A 235 23.01 -8.17 25.90
C PHE A 235 23.72 -9.50 26.16
N GLY A 236 23.97 -10.28 25.12
CA GLY A 236 24.72 -11.53 25.19
C GLY A 236 26.17 -11.30 25.63
N GLY A 237 26.84 -10.28 25.07
CA GLY A 237 28.19 -9.87 25.45
C GLY A 237 28.27 -9.37 26.89
N ALA A 238 27.36 -8.48 27.29
CA ALA A 238 27.28 -8.01 28.67
C ALA A 238 27.03 -9.16 29.66
N GLY A 239 26.11 -10.06 29.33
CA GLY A 239 25.83 -11.27 30.12
C GLY A 239 27.05 -12.19 30.24
N ALA A 240 27.82 -12.38 29.16
CA ALA A 240 29.04 -13.18 29.17
C ALA A 240 30.11 -12.58 30.09
N VAL A 241 30.30 -11.26 30.05
CA VAL A 241 31.25 -10.54 30.93
C VAL A 241 30.87 -10.68 32.40
N LEU A 242 29.58 -10.48 32.73
CA LEU A 242 29.09 -10.63 34.11
C LEU A 242 29.26 -12.06 34.64
N ARG A 243 29.02 -13.08 33.81
CA ARG A 243 29.27 -14.48 34.16
C ARG A 243 30.75 -14.75 34.43
N ARG A 244 31.65 -14.15 33.64
CA ARG A 244 33.10 -14.28 33.85
C ARG A 244 33.54 -13.65 35.18
N GLN A 245 33.04 -12.46 35.52
CA GLN A 245 33.39 -11.79 36.78
C GLN A 245 32.95 -12.58 38.01
N ARG A 246 31.73 -13.15 38.01
CA ARG A 246 31.24 -13.98 39.12
C ARG A 246 32.11 -15.21 39.37
N ARG A 247 32.62 -15.85 38.31
CA ARG A 247 33.53 -17.00 38.44
C ARG A 247 34.89 -16.59 39.01
N ALA A 248 35.39 -15.41 38.63
CA ALA A 248 36.66 -14.90 39.17
C ALA A 248 36.56 -14.49 40.65
N ALA A 249 35.39 -14.06 41.12
CA ALA A 249 35.19 -13.68 42.52
C ALA A 249 35.01 -14.86 43.49
N MET A 250 34.78 -16.07 42.98
CA MET A 250 34.61 -17.30 43.78
C MET A 250 35.89 -18.13 43.88
N ALA A 251 36.98 -17.72 43.21
CA ALA A 251 38.29 -18.36 43.21
C ALA A 251 39.25 -17.57 44.11
#